data_AF-A0A173WCP2-F1
#
_entry.id   AF-A0A173WCP2-F1
#
_cell.length_a   1.000
_cell.length_b   1.000
_cell.length_c   1.000
_cell.angle_alpha   90.00
_cell.angle_beta   90.00
_cell.angle_gamma   90.00
#
_symmetry.space_group_name_H-M   'P 1'
#
loop_
_entity.id
_entity.type
_entity.pdbx_description
1 polymer ?
#
loop_
_entity_poly.entity_id
_entity_poly.type
_entity_poly.pdbx_seq_one_letter_code
_entity_poly.pdbx_strand_id
1 'polypeptide(L)'
;MIKSLNGRFIVWGGIIMYVFLSCTSIAKKSFDYSSELASLSRLDLLPTFRSNCIVEQISSYDRTGGNDDGFNGTYSYIRKEEGKLVIADLKGPGIINRIWTPTPTNDSLEFYFDGEKNASLRICFQDLFSNKQYPFIEPICGEGVGGFYCYLPIPYKKSCKIVMNGPLMKFYQIQYRNMPGYEIESFSTNLSPKAKSTLKKVCQTWKTFAKSDINTFAQGKSENYQVEELSFSLSPGEEKVFFETKIPGRILGFEINSNQPFQKDISLNAIWDKETIPAINIPLQEFFGYSAEKPSMNSMMIGSESGRHYCFIPCPFDSTAQMKLLYRAGKEESISISTKVYYNTETRDKQNEGKLYAFWHREINPKEGEYYDFLSIKGKGHYIGTIHNAQGLYPGNMVFFEGDDSTYVDGKMRIHGTGSEDYYNGGWYDLPGKWNAAKSLPLHGCLDYHLEAARTGGFRFYTTDKLSFEKEFHMGIEHGMEGNTHPVDYSSVAFYYLKK
;
A
#
# COMPACT_ATOMS: atom_id res chain seq x y z
N MET A 1 -0.01 76.81 -40.12
CA MET A 1 -0.15 78.10 -39.40
C MET A 1 -1.50 78.07 -38.67
N ILE A 2 -1.49 78.18 -37.34
CA ILE A 2 -2.59 78.72 -36.49
C ILE A 2 -3.85 77.81 -36.37
N LYS A 3 -4.03 77.12 -35.22
CA LYS A 3 -4.91 77.47 -34.05
C LYS A 3 -6.42 77.51 -34.45
N SER A 4 -7.42 77.04 -33.70
CA SER A 4 -7.55 76.67 -32.28
C SER A 4 -9.02 76.25 -32.02
N LEU A 5 -9.20 75.27 -31.12
CA LEU A 5 -10.29 75.08 -30.13
C LEU A 5 -11.79 75.19 -30.51
N ASN A 6 -12.54 74.11 -30.24
CA ASN A 6 -13.34 74.01 -29.01
C ASN A 6 -14.07 72.64 -28.94
N GLY A 7 -13.80 71.87 -27.90
CA GLY A 7 -14.53 70.64 -27.59
C GLY A 7 -14.35 70.27 -26.13
N ARG A 8 -15.34 70.62 -25.29
CA ARG A 8 -15.43 70.21 -23.89
C ARG A 8 -15.52 68.68 -23.82
N PHE A 9 -14.61 68.04 -23.07
CA PHE A 9 -14.75 66.65 -22.65
C PHE A 9 -14.93 66.59 -21.13
N ILE A 10 -16.03 65.96 -20.73
CA ILE A 10 -16.33 65.58 -19.35
C ILE A 10 -15.49 64.34 -19.03
N VAL A 11 -14.55 64.46 -18.10
CA VAL A 11 -13.71 63.36 -17.62
C VAL A 11 -14.51 62.56 -16.58
N TRP A 12 -14.93 61.34 -16.94
CA TRP A 12 -15.33 60.33 -15.96
C TRP A 12 -14.06 59.70 -15.38
N GLY A 13 -13.90 59.84 -14.07
CA GLY A 13 -12.80 59.23 -13.31
C GLY A 13 -12.95 57.71 -13.29
N GLY A 14 -12.19 57.03 -14.15
CA GLY A 14 -11.95 55.59 -14.05
C GLY A 14 -10.73 55.33 -13.17
N ILE A 15 -10.96 54.81 -11.97
CA ILE A 15 -9.90 54.25 -11.12
C ILE A 15 -9.45 52.94 -11.76
N ILE A 16 -8.24 52.91 -12.32
CA ILE A 16 -7.59 51.68 -12.75
C ILE A 16 -7.04 51.01 -11.49
N MET A 17 -7.75 50.01 -10.98
CA MET A 17 -7.31 49.17 -9.87
C MET A 17 -6.30 48.15 -10.41
N TYR A 18 -5.00 48.44 -10.29
CA TYR A 18 -3.95 47.45 -10.50
C TYR A 18 -4.01 46.41 -9.37
N VAL A 19 -4.65 45.28 -9.63
CA VAL A 19 -4.53 44.09 -8.78
C VAL A 19 -3.14 43.53 -9.00
N PHE A 20 -2.20 43.91 -8.12
CA PHE A 20 -0.95 43.17 -7.98
C PHE A 20 -1.30 41.78 -7.42
N LEU A 21 -1.39 40.79 -8.31
CA LEU A 21 -1.25 39.39 -7.94
C LEU A 21 0.19 39.21 -7.45
N SER A 22 0.41 39.43 -6.16
CA SER A 22 1.62 39.00 -5.49
C SER A 22 1.67 37.48 -5.59
N CYS A 23 2.42 37.01 -6.57
CA CYS A 23 2.79 35.60 -6.70
C CYS A 23 3.76 35.31 -5.55
N THR A 24 3.23 35.07 -4.35
CA THR A 24 4.03 34.60 -3.24
C THR A 24 4.57 33.23 -3.64
N SER A 25 5.88 33.15 -3.88
CA SER A 25 6.53 31.86 -4.09
C SER A 25 6.33 31.04 -2.82
N ILE A 26 5.43 30.05 -2.87
CA ILE A 26 5.30 29.09 -1.78
C ILE A 26 6.67 28.42 -1.64
N ALA A 27 7.34 28.63 -0.51
CA ALA A 27 8.62 28.01 -0.23
C ALA A 27 8.45 26.49 -0.37
N LYS A 28 9.28 25.88 -1.20
CA LYS A 28 9.23 24.44 -1.41
C LYS A 28 9.69 23.72 -0.14
N LYS A 29 9.06 22.59 0.15
CA LYS A 29 9.45 21.73 1.27
C LYS A 29 10.76 21.02 0.93
N SER A 30 11.71 21.04 1.85
CA SER A 30 12.98 20.30 1.70
C SER A 30 12.74 18.79 1.71
N PHE A 31 13.40 18.06 0.80
CA PHE A 31 13.43 16.59 0.78
C PHE A 31 14.75 16.07 1.38
N ASP A 32 14.69 15.08 2.28
CA ASP A 32 15.85 14.33 2.75
C ASP A 32 15.72 12.86 2.32
N TYR A 33 16.60 12.42 1.42
CA TYR A 33 16.59 11.04 0.92
C TYR A 33 16.78 10.01 2.04
N SER A 34 17.56 10.33 3.09
CA SER A 34 17.70 9.43 4.24
C SER A 34 16.39 9.26 5.01
N SER A 35 15.55 10.29 5.07
CA SER A 35 14.25 10.24 5.73
C SER A 35 13.21 9.48 4.88
N GLU A 36 13.27 9.60 3.55
CA GLU A 36 12.47 8.77 2.63
C GLU A 36 12.84 7.30 2.77
N LEU A 37 14.14 6.95 2.81
CA LEU A 37 14.60 5.59 3.08
C LEU A 37 14.09 5.06 4.42
N ALA A 38 14.23 5.84 5.49
CA ALA A 38 13.77 5.44 6.82
C ALA A 38 12.26 5.13 6.82
N SER A 39 11.47 5.81 5.98
CA SER A 39 10.02 5.62 5.90
C SER A 39 9.58 4.20 5.50
N LEU A 40 10.47 3.39 4.92
CA LEU A 40 10.23 1.96 4.62
C LEU A 40 10.04 1.10 5.88
N SER A 41 10.49 1.56 7.06
CA SER A 41 10.33 0.82 8.34
C SER A 41 9.78 1.68 9.49
N ARG A 42 9.37 2.91 9.22
CA ARG A 42 8.81 3.85 10.22
C ARG A 42 7.29 3.77 10.29
N LEU A 43 6.77 2.76 11.01
CA LEU A 43 5.33 2.57 11.16
C LEU A 43 4.65 3.75 11.87
N ASP A 44 5.35 4.44 12.76
CA ASP A 44 4.87 5.65 13.45
C ASP A 44 4.48 6.79 12.50
N LEU A 45 5.03 6.80 11.27
CA LEU A 45 4.72 7.78 10.23
C LEU A 45 3.52 7.38 9.34
N LEU A 46 2.99 6.16 9.47
CA LEU A 46 1.86 5.70 8.66
C LEU A 46 0.62 6.58 8.79
N PRO A 47 0.24 7.09 9.98
CA PRO A 47 -0.93 7.94 10.09
C PRO A 47 -0.79 9.29 9.37
N THR A 48 0.43 9.73 9.05
CA THR A 48 0.70 11.07 8.49
C THR A 48 0.22 11.19 7.03
N PHE A 49 -0.67 12.12 6.73
CA PHE A 49 -1.14 12.41 5.36
C PHE A 49 0.00 12.87 4.45
N ARG A 50 -0.08 12.50 3.17
CA ARG A 50 0.78 13.03 2.11
C ARG A 50 -0.06 13.85 1.14
N SER A 51 -0.43 15.04 1.61
CA SER A 51 -1.40 15.87 0.88
C SER A 51 -0.91 16.21 -0.52
N ASN A 52 -1.74 15.95 -1.54
CA ASN A 52 -1.44 16.13 -2.97
C ASN A 52 -0.24 15.31 -3.52
N CYS A 53 0.28 14.34 -2.77
CA CYS A 53 1.29 13.40 -3.24
C CYS A 53 0.60 12.06 -3.56
N ILE A 54 -0.01 12.01 -4.72
CA ILE A 54 -0.80 10.89 -5.26
C ILE A 54 0.15 9.86 -5.90
N VAL A 55 -0.15 8.58 -5.69
CA VAL A 55 0.54 7.47 -6.34
C VAL A 55 -0.17 7.14 -7.66
N GLU A 56 0.61 6.93 -8.71
CA GLU A 56 0.17 6.48 -10.03
C GLU A 56 1.00 5.26 -10.46
N GLN A 57 0.47 4.46 -11.37
CA GLN A 57 1.14 3.29 -11.95
C GLN A 57 1.23 3.40 -13.47
N ILE A 58 2.37 2.98 -14.01
CA ILE A 58 2.49 2.52 -15.39
C ILE A 58 2.67 1.01 -15.34
N SER A 59 1.84 0.28 -16.08
CA SER A 59 1.95 -1.17 -16.20
C SER A 59 1.78 -1.61 -17.65
N SER A 60 1.99 -2.90 -17.87
CA SER A 60 1.82 -3.59 -19.14
C SER A 60 0.38 -4.02 -19.43
N TYR A 61 -0.60 -3.57 -18.62
CA TYR A 61 -1.99 -3.98 -18.71
C TYR A 61 -2.61 -3.80 -20.11
N ASP A 62 -3.56 -4.66 -20.44
CA ASP A 62 -4.31 -4.62 -21.68
C ASP A 62 -5.29 -3.44 -21.70
N ARG A 63 -5.03 -2.50 -22.61
CA ARG A 63 -5.83 -1.27 -22.73
C ARG A 63 -7.21 -1.50 -23.37
N THR A 64 -7.49 -2.71 -23.83
CA THR A 64 -8.80 -3.10 -24.38
C THR A 64 -9.72 -3.72 -23.34
N GLY A 65 -9.21 -4.03 -22.15
CA GLY A 65 -9.93 -4.80 -21.11
C GLY A 65 -9.90 -6.32 -21.35
N GLY A 66 -9.00 -6.78 -22.22
CA GLY A 66 -8.66 -8.19 -22.40
C GLY A 66 -7.55 -8.64 -21.43
N ASN A 67 -6.91 -9.77 -21.73
CA ASN A 67 -5.87 -10.38 -20.87
C ASN A 67 -4.45 -10.41 -21.51
N ASP A 68 -4.09 -9.52 -22.45
CA ASP A 68 -2.70 -9.40 -22.98
C ASP A 68 -1.83 -8.45 -22.14
N ASP A 69 -1.77 -8.68 -20.82
CA ASP A 69 -1.13 -7.80 -19.83
C ASP A 69 0.40 -7.85 -19.82
N GLY A 70 0.99 -8.49 -20.84
CA GLY A 70 2.45 -8.63 -20.95
C GLY A 70 2.90 -9.86 -21.75
N PHE A 71 2.00 -10.73 -22.19
CA PHE A 71 2.35 -11.96 -22.92
C PHE A 71 3.09 -11.66 -24.22
N ASN A 72 2.50 -10.82 -25.08
CA ASN A 72 3.07 -10.46 -26.38
C ASN A 72 3.90 -9.17 -26.33
N GLY A 73 3.84 -8.43 -25.22
CA GLY A 73 4.49 -7.13 -25.07
C GLY A 73 3.80 -5.98 -25.82
N THR A 74 2.57 -6.20 -26.31
CA THR A 74 1.77 -5.24 -27.09
C THR A 74 1.62 -3.91 -26.35
N TYR A 75 1.34 -3.96 -25.05
CA TYR A 75 1.11 -2.79 -24.20
C TYR A 75 2.30 -2.45 -23.29
N SER A 76 3.38 -3.25 -23.37
CA SER A 76 4.52 -3.21 -22.46
C SER A 76 5.56 -2.12 -22.74
N TYR A 77 5.21 -1.11 -23.54
CA TYR A 77 6.01 0.10 -23.74
C TYR A 77 5.12 1.25 -24.26
N ILE A 78 5.55 2.49 -24.01
CA ILE A 78 4.87 3.71 -24.47
C ILE A 78 5.19 3.99 -25.93
N ARG A 79 6.46 3.83 -26.33
CA ARG A 79 6.96 4.06 -27.69
C ARG A 79 8.35 3.46 -27.89
N LYS A 80 8.80 3.41 -29.14
CA LYS A 80 10.18 3.04 -29.51
C LYS A 80 11.01 4.29 -29.79
N GLU A 81 12.23 4.33 -29.27
CA GLU A 81 13.23 5.37 -29.56
C GLU A 81 14.55 4.67 -29.89
N GLU A 82 15.10 4.90 -31.10
CA GLU A 82 16.38 4.32 -31.53
C GLU A 82 16.46 2.78 -31.38
N GLY A 83 15.34 2.08 -31.61
CA GLY A 83 15.25 0.63 -31.46
C GLY A 83 15.08 0.12 -30.02
N LYS A 84 15.06 1.01 -29.03
CA LYS A 84 14.82 0.69 -27.61
C LYS A 84 13.37 0.97 -27.21
N LEU A 85 12.92 0.35 -26.12
CA LEU A 85 11.55 0.45 -25.61
C LEU A 85 11.48 1.47 -24.48
N VAL A 86 10.74 2.57 -24.66
CA VAL A 86 10.45 3.52 -23.57
C VAL A 86 9.29 2.95 -22.75
N ILE A 87 9.55 2.52 -21.52
CA ILE A 87 8.53 1.89 -20.66
C ILE A 87 7.94 2.86 -19.63
N ALA A 88 8.62 3.96 -19.34
CA ALA A 88 8.08 5.03 -18.50
C ALA A 88 8.59 6.39 -18.96
N ASP A 89 7.74 7.42 -18.86
CA ASP A 89 8.08 8.81 -19.17
C ASP A 89 7.40 9.76 -18.17
N LEU A 90 7.95 9.80 -16.96
CA LEU A 90 7.39 10.46 -15.79
C LEU A 90 7.71 11.95 -15.79
N LYS A 91 6.75 12.80 -15.42
CA LYS A 91 6.87 14.26 -15.45
C LYS A 91 6.66 14.88 -14.06
N GLY A 92 7.34 16.01 -13.83
CA GLY A 92 7.33 16.73 -12.56
C GLY A 92 8.31 16.14 -11.54
N PRO A 93 8.46 16.77 -10.36
CA PRO A 93 9.16 16.16 -9.24
C PRO A 93 8.41 14.93 -8.74
N GLY A 94 9.10 13.82 -8.49
CA GLY A 94 8.47 12.59 -8.03
C GLY A 94 9.46 11.55 -7.54
N ILE A 95 8.92 10.40 -7.09
CA ILE A 95 9.68 9.27 -6.56
C ILE A 95 9.07 8.00 -7.13
N ILE A 96 9.86 7.14 -7.77
CA ILE A 96 9.43 5.76 -8.04
C ILE A 96 9.54 5.02 -6.72
N ASN A 97 8.42 4.45 -6.26
CA ASN A 97 8.32 3.79 -4.97
C ASN A 97 8.32 2.27 -5.08
N ARG A 98 7.89 1.72 -6.21
CA ARG A 98 7.90 0.29 -6.48
C ARG A 98 8.12 0.02 -7.96
N ILE A 99 9.01 -0.93 -8.25
CA ILE A 99 9.11 -1.59 -9.56
C ILE A 99 8.85 -3.08 -9.32
N TRP A 100 7.97 -3.68 -10.10
CA TRP A 100 7.67 -5.10 -10.04
C TRP A 100 7.63 -5.73 -11.44
N THR A 101 8.04 -7.00 -11.53
CA THR A 101 7.87 -7.86 -12.72
C THR A 101 7.98 -9.34 -12.30
N PRO A 102 7.29 -10.27 -12.97
CA PRO A 102 7.51 -11.72 -12.84
C PRO A 102 8.48 -12.26 -13.93
N THR A 103 8.97 -11.38 -14.81
CA THR A 103 9.78 -11.72 -15.99
C THR A 103 10.96 -10.76 -16.19
N PRO A 104 11.85 -10.59 -15.18
CA PRO A 104 13.07 -9.82 -15.38
C PRO A 104 13.95 -10.45 -16.45
N THR A 105 14.73 -9.63 -17.15
CA THR A 105 15.66 -10.07 -18.20
C THR A 105 17.10 -9.63 -17.92
N ASN A 106 18.04 -10.10 -18.72
CA ASN A 106 19.43 -9.64 -18.68
C ASN A 106 19.69 -8.38 -19.54
N ASP A 107 18.62 -7.80 -20.10
CA ASP A 107 18.71 -6.58 -20.91
C ASP A 107 19.01 -5.36 -20.03
N SER A 108 19.49 -4.29 -20.66
CA SER A 108 19.80 -3.06 -19.93
C SER A 108 18.55 -2.21 -19.73
N LEU A 109 18.32 -1.79 -18.49
CA LEU A 109 17.36 -0.76 -18.12
C LEU A 109 18.10 0.56 -17.85
N GLU A 110 17.70 1.61 -18.53
CA GLU A 110 18.35 2.92 -18.58
C GLU A 110 17.40 4.01 -18.05
N PHE A 111 17.83 4.72 -17.01
CA PHE A 111 17.08 5.82 -16.40
C PHE A 111 17.73 7.15 -16.80
N TYR A 112 16.93 8.01 -17.41
CA TYR A 112 17.31 9.37 -17.80
C TYR A 112 16.55 10.33 -16.90
N PHE A 113 17.27 10.92 -15.93
CA PHE A 113 16.68 11.92 -15.03
C PHE A 113 16.71 13.30 -15.68
N ASP A 114 15.66 14.09 -15.44
CA ASP A 114 15.61 15.54 -15.70
C ASP A 114 15.95 16.00 -17.13
N GLY A 115 15.75 15.13 -18.12
CA GLY A 115 16.07 15.42 -19.52
C GLY A 115 17.55 15.31 -19.87
N GLU A 116 18.33 14.61 -19.04
CA GLU A 116 19.74 14.29 -19.34
C GLU A 116 19.87 13.52 -20.66
N LYS A 117 20.95 13.82 -21.40
CA LYS A 117 21.24 13.16 -22.69
C LYS A 117 21.74 11.73 -22.54
N ASN A 118 22.41 11.45 -21.42
CA ASN A 118 22.95 10.13 -21.09
C ASN A 118 22.18 9.55 -19.91
N ALA A 119 22.02 8.23 -19.85
CA ALA A 119 21.41 7.58 -18.72
C ALA A 119 22.30 7.74 -17.47
N SER A 120 21.77 8.33 -16.40
CA SER A 120 22.46 8.51 -15.13
C SER A 120 22.51 7.21 -14.32
N LEU A 121 21.54 6.32 -14.54
CA LEU A 121 21.56 4.94 -14.06
C LEU A 121 21.34 4.00 -15.25
N ARG A 122 22.31 3.11 -15.46
CA ARG A 122 22.22 1.97 -16.38
C ARG A 122 22.46 0.70 -15.58
N ILE A 123 21.50 -0.21 -15.61
CA ILE A 123 21.55 -1.46 -14.85
C ILE A 123 21.02 -2.62 -15.69
N CYS A 124 21.47 -3.85 -15.43
CA CYS A 124 20.78 -5.05 -15.92
C CYS A 124 19.39 -5.12 -15.25
N PHE A 125 18.32 -5.43 -15.99
CA PHE A 125 16.97 -5.41 -15.43
C PHE A 125 16.84 -6.38 -14.23
N GLN A 126 17.37 -7.59 -14.34
CA GLN A 126 17.48 -8.57 -13.25
C GLN A 126 18.21 -8.02 -12.00
N ASP A 127 19.20 -7.14 -12.19
CA ASP A 127 20.04 -6.65 -11.10
C ASP A 127 19.38 -5.57 -10.23
N LEU A 128 18.19 -5.09 -10.60
CA LEU A 128 17.33 -4.37 -9.65
C LEU A 128 16.91 -5.24 -8.46
N PHE A 129 16.94 -6.57 -8.62
CA PHE A 129 16.35 -7.54 -7.68
C PHE A 129 17.36 -8.56 -7.16
N SER A 130 18.50 -8.75 -7.85
CA SER A 130 19.43 -9.86 -7.62
C SER A 130 20.38 -9.68 -6.43
N ASN A 131 20.32 -8.55 -5.73
CA ASN A 131 21.24 -8.18 -4.64
C ASN A 131 22.72 -8.05 -5.07
N LYS A 132 23.00 -8.01 -6.38
CA LYS A 132 24.38 -7.89 -6.92
C LYS A 132 24.85 -6.45 -7.06
N GLN A 133 23.92 -5.49 -7.14
CA GLN A 133 24.24 -4.09 -7.43
C GLN A 133 23.79 -3.18 -6.29
N TYR A 134 24.74 -2.57 -5.57
CA TYR A 134 24.41 -1.57 -4.57
C TYR A 134 23.88 -0.28 -5.24
N PRO A 135 22.82 0.38 -4.74
CA PRO A 135 22.07 0.12 -3.50
C PRO A 135 20.81 -0.77 -3.63
N PHE A 136 20.65 -1.51 -4.74
CA PHE A 136 19.54 -2.44 -4.98
C PHE A 136 19.81 -3.77 -4.27
N ILE A 137 19.46 -3.80 -2.97
CA ILE A 137 19.83 -4.90 -2.08
C ILE A 137 18.64 -5.49 -1.34
N GLU A 138 18.79 -6.76 -0.96
CA GLU A 138 17.80 -7.47 -0.15
C GLU A 138 17.67 -6.89 1.26
N PRO A 139 16.47 -6.96 1.86
CA PRO A 139 15.24 -7.55 1.33
C PRO A 139 14.26 -6.50 0.77
N ILE A 140 14.68 -5.23 0.65
CA ILE A 140 13.82 -4.18 0.09
C ILE A 140 13.72 -4.28 -1.44
N CYS A 141 14.69 -4.95 -2.06
CA CYS A 141 14.63 -5.45 -3.42
C CYS A 141 14.86 -6.96 -3.38
N GLY A 142 14.14 -7.73 -4.19
CA GLY A 142 14.28 -9.18 -4.17
C GLY A 142 13.22 -9.88 -4.99
N GLU A 143 13.04 -11.16 -4.68
CA GLU A 143 12.02 -12.02 -5.29
C GLU A 143 11.28 -12.83 -4.23
N GLY A 144 10.10 -13.31 -4.60
CA GLY A 144 9.36 -14.29 -3.85
C GLY A 144 7.93 -14.40 -4.34
N VAL A 145 7.25 -15.50 -3.98
CA VAL A 145 5.90 -15.84 -4.46
C VAL A 145 5.73 -15.70 -5.98
N GLY A 146 6.82 -15.89 -6.73
CA GLY A 146 6.86 -15.85 -8.20
C GLY A 146 7.19 -14.51 -8.85
N GLY A 147 7.14 -13.40 -8.11
CA GLY A 147 7.47 -12.07 -8.61
C GLY A 147 8.80 -11.50 -8.09
N PHE A 148 9.26 -10.45 -8.76
CA PHE A 148 10.42 -9.64 -8.39
C PHE A 148 9.97 -8.23 -8.07
N TYR A 149 10.50 -7.65 -7.00
CA TYR A 149 10.08 -6.34 -6.50
C TYR A 149 11.29 -5.50 -6.06
N CYS A 150 11.18 -4.18 -6.24
CA CYS A 150 12.14 -3.19 -5.75
C CYS A 150 11.37 -2.05 -5.09
N TYR A 151 11.51 -1.92 -3.78
CA TYR A 151 10.95 -0.82 -2.96
C TYR A 151 11.96 0.30 -2.68
N LEU A 152 13.17 0.23 -3.25
CA LEU A 152 14.15 1.31 -3.10
C LEU A 152 13.59 2.59 -3.74
N PRO A 153 13.43 3.71 -3.00
CA PRO A 153 12.92 4.95 -3.58
C PRO A 153 13.89 5.53 -4.61
N ILE A 154 13.41 5.81 -5.83
CA ILE A 154 14.20 6.44 -6.90
C ILE A 154 13.61 7.83 -7.18
N PRO A 155 14.09 8.90 -6.49
CA PRO A 155 13.61 10.26 -6.70
C PRO A 155 14.07 10.86 -8.04
N TYR A 156 13.29 11.80 -8.55
CA TYR A 156 13.62 12.61 -9.73
C TYR A 156 13.07 14.03 -9.59
N LYS A 157 13.83 15.03 -10.02
CA LYS A 157 13.56 16.47 -9.77
C LYS A 157 12.54 17.09 -10.73
N LYS A 158 12.56 16.68 -11.98
CA LYS A 158 11.75 17.24 -13.08
C LYS A 158 11.11 16.17 -13.94
N SER A 159 11.81 15.06 -14.16
CA SER A 159 11.30 13.95 -14.96
C SER A 159 12.16 12.69 -14.80
N CYS A 160 11.60 11.53 -15.09
CA CYS A 160 12.35 10.28 -15.26
C CYS A 160 11.82 9.53 -16.48
N LYS A 161 12.69 9.29 -17.46
CA LYS A 161 12.40 8.39 -18.59
C LYS A 161 13.13 7.08 -18.37
N ILE A 162 12.42 5.97 -18.43
CA ILE A 162 12.98 4.62 -18.28
C ILE A 162 12.91 3.92 -19.64
N VAL A 163 14.06 3.47 -20.11
CA VAL A 163 14.23 2.86 -21.43
C VAL A 163 14.81 1.47 -21.24
N MET A 164 14.17 0.46 -21.81
CA MET A 164 14.75 -0.87 -21.91
C MET A 164 15.44 -1.05 -23.26
N ASN A 165 16.72 -1.40 -23.21
CA ASN A 165 17.50 -1.83 -24.36
C ASN A 165 17.45 -3.35 -24.48
N GLY A 166 16.32 -3.85 -24.96
CA GLY A 166 16.04 -5.26 -25.18
C GLY A 166 14.93 -5.43 -26.23
N PRO A 167 14.79 -6.62 -26.82
CA PRO A 167 13.86 -6.84 -27.93
C PRO A 167 12.39 -6.88 -27.49
N LEU A 168 12.10 -7.23 -26.23
CA LEU A 168 10.75 -7.46 -25.72
C LEU A 168 10.66 -7.15 -24.23
N MET A 169 9.73 -6.27 -23.85
CA MET A 169 9.28 -6.13 -22.46
C MET A 169 7.98 -6.92 -22.29
N LYS A 170 7.87 -7.67 -21.19
CA LYS A 170 6.65 -8.41 -20.83
C LYS A 170 5.92 -7.71 -19.68
N PHE A 171 5.52 -8.44 -18.66
CA PHE A 171 4.80 -7.96 -17.49
C PHE A 171 5.67 -7.02 -16.66
N TYR A 172 5.16 -5.82 -16.36
CA TYR A 172 5.79 -4.93 -15.39
C TYR A 172 4.78 -3.96 -14.77
N GLN A 173 5.12 -3.47 -13.58
CA GLN A 173 4.41 -2.41 -12.90
C GLN A 173 5.44 -1.44 -12.29
N ILE A 174 5.29 -0.15 -12.57
CA ILE A 174 6.09 0.94 -11.99
C ILE A 174 5.14 1.89 -11.27
N GLN A 175 5.16 1.86 -9.94
CA GLN A 175 4.40 2.79 -9.10
C GLN A 175 5.27 3.96 -8.70
N TYR A 176 4.77 5.18 -8.88
CA TYR A 176 5.46 6.41 -8.56
C TYR A 176 4.54 7.41 -7.88
N ARG A 177 5.11 8.21 -6.99
CA ARG A 177 4.42 9.29 -6.27
C ARG A 177 4.88 10.63 -6.79
N ASN A 178 3.93 11.50 -7.14
CA ASN A 178 4.27 12.89 -7.45
C ASN A 178 4.63 13.66 -6.16
N MET A 179 5.53 14.63 -6.28
CA MET A 179 6.05 15.42 -5.15
C MET A 179 5.89 16.92 -5.40
N PRO A 180 4.67 17.43 -5.66
CA PRO A 180 4.46 18.84 -5.95
C PRO A 180 4.85 19.69 -4.74
N GLY A 181 5.58 20.78 -5.00
CA GLY A 181 6.02 21.70 -3.95
C GLY A 181 7.18 21.19 -3.09
N TYR A 182 7.84 20.09 -3.47
CA TYR A 182 9.08 19.63 -2.83
C TYR A 182 10.31 20.04 -3.65
N GLU A 183 11.40 20.37 -2.96
CA GLU A 183 12.75 20.43 -3.51
C GLU A 183 13.39 19.07 -3.36
N ILE A 184 13.37 18.31 -4.45
CA ILE A 184 13.90 16.95 -4.53
C ILE A 184 15.09 16.91 -5.49
N GLU A 185 16.08 16.09 -5.16
CA GLU A 185 17.21 15.80 -6.03
C GLU A 185 17.03 14.44 -6.69
N SER A 186 17.52 14.32 -7.92
CA SER A 186 17.45 13.08 -8.67
C SER A 186 18.37 12.01 -8.09
N PHE A 187 17.94 10.75 -8.24
CA PHE A 187 18.59 9.61 -7.64
C PHE A 187 20.06 9.46 -8.07
N SER A 188 20.90 9.03 -7.14
CA SER A 188 22.29 8.66 -7.38
C SER A 188 22.60 7.36 -6.67
N THR A 189 23.36 6.48 -7.32
CA THR A 189 23.85 5.24 -6.69
C THR A 189 24.94 5.51 -5.65
N ASN A 190 25.61 6.66 -5.71
CA ASN A 190 26.58 7.08 -4.71
C ASN A 190 25.88 7.70 -3.49
N LEU A 191 25.30 6.83 -2.66
CA LEU A 191 24.58 7.25 -1.46
C LEU A 191 25.50 7.95 -0.43
N SER A 192 24.97 9.00 0.21
CA SER A 192 25.63 9.67 1.33
C SER A 192 25.86 8.71 2.51
N PRO A 193 26.85 8.95 3.40
CA PRO A 193 27.07 8.08 4.57
C PRO A 193 25.82 7.89 5.44
N LYS A 194 25.01 8.95 5.61
CA LYS A 194 23.72 8.90 6.32
C LYS A 194 22.74 7.95 5.61
N ALA A 195 22.57 8.10 4.30
CA ALA A 195 21.67 7.25 3.51
C ALA A 195 22.12 5.78 3.52
N LYS A 196 23.44 5.51 3.41
CA LYS A 196 24.01 4.16 3.53
C LYS A 196 23.69 3.52 4.88
N SER A 197 23.86 4.27 5.97
CA SER A 197 23.54 3.81 7.33
C SER A 197 22.04 3.55 7.51
N THR A 198 21.18 4.45 7.02
CA THR A 198 19.73 4.26 7.08
C THR A 198 19.29 3.04 6.28
N LEU A 199 19.75 2.89 5.04
CA LEU A 199 19.43 1.73 4.20
C LEU A 199 19.80 0.41 4.91
N LYS A 200 20.98 0.35 5.53
CA LYS A 200 21.40 -0.82 6.32
C LYS A 200 20.42 -1.13 7.47
N LYS A 201 19.95 -0.11 8.20
CA LYS A 201 18.98 -0.28 9.30
C LYS A 201 17.63 -0.78 8.78
N VAL A 202 17.12 -0.19 7.71
CA VAL A 202 15.86 -0.61 7.06
C VAL A 202 15.94 -2.06 6.62
N CYS A 203 17.02 -2.44 5.90
CA CYS A 203 17.21 -3.82 5.48
C CYS A 203 17.30 -4.77 6.67
N GLN A 204 17.90 -4.36 7.79
CA GLN A 204 17.94 -5.19 9.00
C GLN A 204 16.55 -5.39 9.60
N THR A 205 15.74 -4.33 9.70
CA THR A 205 14.34 -4.44 10.16
C THR A 205 13.53 -5.39 9.28
N TRP A 206 13.63 -5.24 7.95
CA TRP A 206 12.90 -6.11 7.03
C TRP A 206 13.42 -7.55 7.05
N LYS A 207 14.71 -7.80 7.30
CA LYS A 207 15.26 -9.17 7.41
C LYS A 207 14.71 -9.91 8.62
N THR A 208 14.32 -9.20 9.68
CA THR A 208 13.80 -9.79 10.92
C THR A 208 12.28 -9.77 11.00
N PHE A 209 11.57 -9.45 9.92
CA PHE A 209 10.10 -9.31 9.90
C PHE A 209 9.36 -10.53 10.48
N ALA A 210 9.87 -11.75 10.23
CA ALA A 210 9.26 -12.99 10.70
C ALA A 210 9.19 -13.07 12.24
N LYS A 211 9.97 -12.26 12.96
CA LYS A 211 9.97 -12.12 14.42
C LYS A 211 9.70 -10.67 14.83
N SER A 212 8.79 -10.00 14.13
CA SER A 212 8.43 -8.61 14.39
C SER A 212 8.09 -8.37 15.86
N ASP A 213 8.69 -7.35 16.44
CA ASP A 213 8.51 -6.97 17.84
C ASP A 213 8.22 -5.47 17.91
N ILE A 214 7.34 -5.05 18.82
CA ILE A 214 6.94 -3.65 18.97
C ILE A 214 8.15 -2.72 19.21
N ASN A 215 9.21 -3.20 19.87
CA ASN A 215 10.43 -2.41 20.13
C ASN A 215 11.16 -2.02 18.85
N THR A 216 10.96 -2.76 17.76
CA THR A 216 11.49 -2.42 16.42
C THR A 216 10.84 -1.15 15.87
N PHE A 217 9.59 -0.89 16.26
CA PHE A 217 8.76 0.20 15.75
C PHE A 217 8.46 1.29 16.77
N ALA A 218 8.88 1.11 18.03
CA ALA A 218 8.73 2.06 19.13
C ALA A 218 9.71 3.25 19.01
N GLN A 219 9.52 4.06 17.97
CA GLN A 219 10.36 5.22 17.64
C GLN A 219 9.50 6.42 17.23
N GLY A 220 10.04 7.64 17.36
CA GLY A 220 9.31 8.88 17.06
C GLY A 220 8.06 9.02 17.92
N LYS A 221 6.90 9.18 17.29
CA LYS A 221 5.60 9.29 18.01
C LYS A 221 5.16 8.01 18.72
N SER A 222 5.89 6.91 18.49
CA SER A 222 5.66 5.61 19.10
C SER A 222 6.69 5.29 20.19
N GLU A 223 7.43 6.28 20.70
CA GLU A 223 8.32 6.09 21.84
C GLU A 223 7.55 6.07 23.17
N ASN A 224 8.23 5.61 24.24
CA ASN A 224 7.77 5.68 25.63
C ASN A 224 6.37 5.08 25.86
N TYR A 225 6.10 3.94 25.23
CA TYR A 225 4.82 3.26 25.37
C TYR A 225 4.68 2.54 26.72
N GLN A 226 3.44 2.32 27.10
CA GLN A 226 2.99 1.50 28.20
C GLN A 226 2.33 0.23 27.64
N VAL A 227 2.23 -0.80 28.48
CA VAL A 227 1.60 -2.07 28.13
C VAL A 227 0.44 -2.33 29.07
N GLU A 228 -0.74 -2.60 28.51
CA GLU A 228 -1.88 -3.14 29.25
C GLU A 228 -2.09 -4.60 28.83
N GLU A 229 -2.07 -5.51 29.80
CA GLU A 229 -2.27 -6.93 29.57
C GLU A 229 -3.55 -7.41 30.26
N LEU A 230 -4.30 -8.28 29.58
CA LEU A 230 -5.48 -8.91 30.14
C LEU A 230 -5.55 -10.37 29.70
N SER A 231 -6.01 -11.26 30.58
CA SER A 231 -6.33 -12.65 30.24
C SER A 231 -7.72 -13.00 30.72
N PHE A 232 -8.50 -13.68 29.90
CA PHE A 232 -9.91 -14.00 30.18
C PHE A 232 -10.37 -15.22 29.38
N SER A 233 -11.45 -15.85 29.85
CA SER A 233 -12.23 -16.77 29.03
C SER A 233 -13.33 -15.97 28.32
N LEU A 234 -13.59 -16.29 27.05
CA LEU A 234 -14.67 -15.69 26.26
C LEU A 234 -15.58 -16.81 25.76
N SER A 235 -16.87 -16.73 26.10
CA SER A 235 -17.89 -17.72 25.75
C SER A 235 -18.81 -17.22 24.63
N PRO A 236 -19.48 -18.09 23.87
CA PRO A 236 -20.44 -17.66 22.86
C PRO A 236 -21.52 -16.75 23.44
N GLY A 237 -21.79 -15.64 22.76
CA GLY A 237 -22.75 -14.61 23.20
C GLY A 237 -22.16 -13.57 24.14
N GLU A 238 -20.90 -13.71 24.57
CA GLU A 238 -20.22 -12.73 25.40
C GLU A 238 -19.48 -11.66 24.59
N GLU A 239 -19.31 -10.50 25.21
CA GLU A 239 -18.35 -9.50 24.79
C GLU A 239 -17.41 -9.15 25.94
N LYS A 240 -16.15 -8.83 25.61
CA LYS A 240 -15.14 -8.46 26.58
C LYS A 240 -14.33 -7.26 26.10
N VAL A 241 -14.48 -6.13 26.79
CA VAL A 241 -13.55 -4.99 26.68
C VAL A 241 -12.22 -5.41 27.30
N PHE A 242 -11.14 -5.26 26.54
CA PHE A 242 -9.78 -5.57 26.97
C PHE A 242 -8.84 -4.35 26.99
N PHE A 243 -9.30 -3.23 26.45
CA PHE A 243 -8.61 -1.94 26.56
C PHE A 243 -9.62 -0.81 26.48
N GLU A 244 -9.53 0.14 27.40
CA GLU A 244 -10.33 1.37 27.37
C GLU A 244 -9.54 2.53 27.98
N THR A 245 -9.54 3.68 27.29
CA THR A 245 -8.96 4.91 27.82
C THR A 245 -9.81 6.13 27.48
N LYS A 246 -9.78 7.11 28.40
CA LYS A 246 -10.38 8.44 28.24
C LYS A 246 -9.33 9.55 28.11
N ILE A 247 -8.07 9.15 27.92
CA ILE A 247 -6.93 10.05 27.76
C ILE A 247 -6.53 10.00 26.29
N PRO A 248 -6.50 11.14 25.57
CA PRO A 248 -6.02 11.20 24.19
C PRO A 248 -4.63 10.58 24.04
N GLY A 249 -4.38 9.92 22.92
CA GLY A 249 -3.10 9.25 22.72
C GLY A 249 -3.05 8.43 21.46
N ARG A 250 -2.25 7.36 21.52
CA ARG A 250 -2.02 6.47 20.40
C ARG A 250 -1.84 5.05 20.89
N ILE A 251 -2.54 4.13 20.25
CA ILE A 251 -2.20 2.70 20.33
C ILE A 251 -1.16 2.46 19.25
N LEU A 252 0.00 1.94 19.60
CA LEU A 252 1.08 1.64 18.67
C LEU A 252 0.88 0.26 18.05
N GLY A 253 0.23 -0.63 18.80
CA GLY A 253 -0.11 -1.97 18.37
C GLY A 253 -0.72 -2.79 19.49
N PHE A 254 -1.04 -4.04 19.19
CA PHE A 254 -1.60 -4.98 20.13
C PHE A 254 -1.29 -6.43 19.73
N GLU A 255 -1.40 -7.31 20.70
CA GLU A 255 -1.39 -8.76 20.53
C GLU A 255 -2.68 -9.35 21.08
N ILE A 256 -3.24 -10.34 20.39
CA ILE A 256 -4.41 -11.11 20.84
C ILE A 256 -4.07 -12.56 20.59
N ASN A 257 -3.97 -13.38 21.63
CA ASN A 257 -3.46 -14.74 21.53
C ASN A 257 -4.42 -15.72 22.21
N SER A 258 -4.41 -16.96 21.73
CA SER A 258 -5.14 -18.07 22.33
C SER A 258 -4.31 -19.35 22.26
N ASN A 259 -4.65 -20.33 23.11
CA ASN A 259 -4.04 -21.66 23.10
C ASN A 259 -4.55 -22.56 21.96
N GLN A 260 -5.56 -22.10 21.21
CA GLN A 260 -6.15 -22.77 20.06
C GLN A 260 -6.39 -21.78 18.92
N PRO A 261 -6.54 -22.23 17.66
CA PRO A 261 -6.95 -21.35 16.57
C PRO A 261 -8.22 -20.57 16.92
N PHE A 262 -8.29 -19.29 16.54
CA PHE A 262 -9.50 -18.49 16.76
C PHE A 262 -10.70 -19.12 16.07
N GLN A 263 -11.87 -19.01 16.71
CA GLN A 263 -13.15 -19.39 16.10
C GLN A 263 -13.58 -18.29 15.11
N LYS A 264 -14.28 -18.67 14.03
CA LYS A 264 -14.74 -17.73 12.97
C LYS A 264 -15.66 -16.63 13.51
N ASP A 265 -16.36 -16.91 14.59
CA ASP A 265 -17.38 -16.05 15.18
C ASP A 265 -16.85 -15.08 16.25
N ILE A 266 -15.53 -15.02 16.46
CA ILE A 266 -14.90 -14.04 17.34
C ILE A 266 -14.42 -12.86 16.50
N SER A 267 -14.91 -11.67 16.83
CA SER A 267 -14.56 -10.43 16.12
C SER A 267 -13.85 -9.43 17.03
N LEU A 268 -12.87 -8.73 16.47
CA LEU A 268 -12.28 -7.53 17.06
C LEU A 268 -13.17 -6.34 16.74
N ASN A 269 -13.51 -5.57 17.78
CA ASN A 269 -14.20 -4.30 17.66
C ASN A 269 -13.39 -3.19 18.32
N ALA A 270 -13.15 -2.10 17.60
CA ALA A 270 -12.46 -0.94 18.10
C ALA A 270 -13.22 0.35 17.76
N ILE A 271 -13.39 1.22 18.75
CA ILE A 271 -14.07 2.51 18.62
C ILE A 271 -13.11 3.62 19.05
N TRP A 272 -12.89 4.58 18.16
CA TRP A 272 -12.16 5.81 18.44
C TRP A 272 -13.14 6.95 18.74
N ASP A 273 -12.84 7.77 19.73
CA ASP A 273 -13.50 9.05 19.99
C ASP A 273 -15.04 9.01 20.08
N LYS A 274 -15.57 7.90 20.59
CA LYS A 274 -17.01 7.65 20.71
C LYS A 274 -17.75 7.72 19.36
N GLU A 275 -17.05 7.41 18.27
CA GLU A 275 -17.66 7.25 16.95
C GLU A 275 -18.77 6.18 17.03
N THR A 276 -19.90 6.46 16.38
CA THR A 276 -21.08 5.57 16.41
C THR A 276 -20.89 4.31 15.59
N ILE A 277 -20.00 4.37 14.61
CA ILE A 277 -19.60 3.24 13.77
C ILE A 277 -18.21 2.83 14.24
N PRO A 278 -17.98 1.55 14.60
CA PRO A 278 -16.67 1.07 14.97
C PRO A 278 -15.66 1.27 13.83
N ALA A 279 -14.47 1.73 14.17
CA ALA A 279 -13.40 1.90 13.20
C ALA A 279 -12.83 0.55 12.72
N ILE A 280 -12.94 -0.47 13.57
CA ILE A 280 -12.63 -1.87 13.25
C ILE A 280 -13.78 -2.71 13.79
N ASN A 281 -14.33 -3.59 12.95
CA ASN A 281 -15.30 -4.61 13.35
C ASN A 281 -15.15 -5.83 12.44
N ILE A 282 -14.21 -6.70 12.76
CA ILE A 282 -13.71 -7.73 11.82
C ILE A 282 -13.49 -9.06 12.56
N PRO A 283 -13.90 -10.21 11.98
CA PRO A 283 -13.53 -11.52 12.50
C PRO A 283 -12.01 -11.66 12.67
N LEU A 284 -11.55 -12.22 13.79
CA LEU A 284 -10.11 -12.33 14.09
C LEU A 284 -9.35 -13.12 13.02
N GLN A 285 -9.98 -14.16 12.45
CA GLN A 285 -9.39 -14.93 11.36
C GLN A 285 -9.11 -14.07 10.13
N GLU A 286 -10.08 -13.23 9.72
CA GLU A 286 -9.93 -12.31 8.58
C GLU A 286 -8.89 -11.22 8.88
N PHE A 287 -8.94 -10.65 10.09
CA PHE A 287 -8.02 -9.58 10.51
C PHE A 287 -6.55 -10.05 10.55
N PHE A 288 -6.28 -11.28 10.97
CA PHE A 288 -4.93 -11.84 11.08
C PHE A 288 -4.51 -12.71 9.88
N GLY A 289 -5.25 -12.67 8.76
CA GLY A 289 -4.86 -13.34 7.53
C GLY A 289 -4.81 -14.86 7.65
N TYR A 290 -5.88 -15.44 8.19
CA TYR A 290 -6.07 -16.89 8.16
C TYR A 290 -6.47 -17.34 6.76
N SER A 291 -6.10 -18.58 6.43
CA SER A 291 -6.68 -19.32 5.30
C SER A 291 -6.93 -20.77 5.72
N ALA A 292 -8.05 -21.34 5.28
CA ALA A 292 -8.49 -22.68 5.71
C ALA A 292 -8.47 -22.88 7.24
N GLU A 293 -8.90 -21.86 7.99
CA GLU A 293 -8.94 -21.85 9.48
C GLU A 293 -7.58 -21.95 10.16
N LYS A 294 -6.48 -21.74 9.41
CA LYS A 294 -5.12 -21.74 9.92
C LYS A 294 -4.51 -20.35 9.79
N PRO A 295 -3.68 -19.92 10.75
CA PRO A 295 -2.88 -18.72 10.56
C PRO A 295 -1.95 -18.89 9.35
N SER A 296 -2.02 -17.94 8.41
CA SER A 296 -1.35 -18.03 7.11
C SER A 296 -0.48 -16.81 6.78
N MET A 297 -0.58 -15.74 7.58
CA MET A 297 0.11 -14.47 7.35
C MET A 297 1.13 -14.18 8.46
N ASN A 298 2.36 -13.83 8.08
CA ASN A 298 3.39 -13.28 8.96
C ASN A 298 4.07 -12.09 8.24
N SER A 299 3.56 -10.87 8.42
CA SER A 299 4.14 -9.66 7.83
C SER A 299 4.89 -8.81 8.85
N MET A 300 5.63 -7.81 8.40
CA MET A 300 6.32 -6.87 9.28
C MET A 300 5.36 -6.14 10.24
N MET A 301 4.12 -5.85 9.80
CA MET A 301 3.20 -4.93 10.49
C MET A 301 2.04 -5.63 11.18
N ILE A 302 1.57 -6.74 10.64
CA ILE A 302 0.43 -7.51 11.16
C ILE A 302 0.57 -8.97 10.74
N GLY A 303 0.17 -9.89 11.59
CA GLY A 303 0.16 -11.31 11.25
C GLY A 303 0.21 -12.18 12.48
N SER A 304 0.76 -13.37 12.27
CA SER A 304 0.87 -14.42 13.27
C SER A 304 2.22 -15.12 13.17
N GLU A 305 2.81 -15.46 14.31
CA GLU A 305 4.04 -16.23 14.39
C GLU A 305 4.03 -17.10 15.64
N SER A 306 4.18 -18.41 15.47
CA SER A 306 4.31 -19.36 16.58
C SER A 306 3.22 -19.23 17.67
N GLY A 307 1.96 -19.02 17.26
CA GLY A 307 0.80 -18.87 18.15
C GLY A 307 0.57 -17.46 18.69
N ARG A 308 1.44 -16.49 18.36
CA ARG A 308 1.27 -15.08 18.67
C ARG A 308 0.66 -14.33 17.49
N HIS A 309 -0.40 -13.57 17.69
CA HIS A 309 -1.00 -12.69 16.68
C HIS A 309 -0.82 -11.24 17.07
N TYR A 310 -0.27 -10.45 16.16
CA TYR A 310 0.14 -9.07 16.42
C TYR A 310 -0.34 -8.13 15.32
N CYS A 311 -0.60 -6.88 15.71
CA CYS A 311 -0.81 -5.76 14.81
C CYS A 311 -0.05 -4.56 15.37
N PHE A 312 0.90 -4.03 14.62
CA PHE A 312 1.74 -2.87 14.96
C PHE A 312 1.43 -1.66 14.07
N ILE A 313 0.19 -1.58 13.57
CA ILE A 313 -0.31 -0.43 12.82
C ILE A 313 -0.79 0.62 13.83
N PRO A 314 -0.21 1.84 13.85
CA PRO A 314 -0.56 2.82 14.88
C PRO A 314 -1.98 3.40 14.73
N CYS A 315 -2.72 3.45 15.83
CA CYS A 315 -4.07 4.01 15.91
C CYS A 315 -4.04 5.26 16.80
N PRO A 316 -3.76 6.47 16.27
CA PRO A 316 -3.89 7.69 17.04
C PRO A 316 -5.35 8.12 17.17
N PHE A 317 -5.73 8.67 18.32
CA PHE A 317 -7.11 9.09 18.64
C PHE A 317 -7.12 10.39 19.47
N ASP A 318 -8.25 11.09 19.51
CA ASP A 318 -8.33 12.47 20.00
C ASP A 318 -8.85 12.62 21.44
N SER A 319 -9.51 11.59 21.98
CA SER A 319 -10.27 11.65 23.24
C SER A 319 -10.42 10.29 23.91
N THR A 320 -10.94 9.27 23.24
CA THR A 320 -11.21 7.96 23.83
C THR A 320 -10.83 6.84 22.87
N ALA A 321 -10.40 5.71 23.40
CA ALA A 321 -10.27 4.49 22.62
C ALA A 321 -10.85 3.33 23.43
N GLN A 322 -11.61 2.45 22.78
CA GLN A 322 -12.10 1.22 23.36
C GLN A 322 -11.85 0.08 22.37
N MET A 323 -11.30 -1.04 22.86
CA MET A 323 -11.16 -2.27 22.10
C MET A 323 -11.80 -3.43 22.87
N LYS A 324 -12.60 -4.23 22.15
CA LYS A 324 -13.29 -5.39 22.70
C LYS A 324 -13.29 -6.55 21.73
N LEU A 325 -13.42 -7.75 22.28
CA LEU A 325 -13.77 -8.94 21.52
C LEU A 325 -15.25 -9.24 21.70
N LEU A 326 -15.91 -9.66 20.61
CA LEU A 326 -17.27 -10.16 20.62
C LEU A 326 -17.26 -11.58 20.11
N TYR A 327 -17.91 -12.49 20.84
CA TYR A 327 -18.11 -13.86 20.40
C TYR A 327 -19.59 -14.04 20.09
N ARG A 328 -19.93 -14.30 18.83
CA ARG A 328 -21.33 -14.54 18.44
C ARG A 328 -21.91 -15.70 19.24
N ALA A 329 -23.19 -15.60 19.60
CA ALA A 329 -23.92 -16.70 20.24
C ALA A 329 -23.95 -17.92 19.30
N GLY A 330 -23.68 -19.10 19.85
CA GLY A 330 -23.51 -20.33 19.09
C GLY A 330 -23.37 -21.55 20.00
N LYS A 331 -22.91 -22.67 19.44
CA LYS A 331 -22.73 -23.96 20.16
C LYS A 331 -21.27 -24.28 20.46
N GLU A 332 -20.37 -23.40 20.06
CA GLU A 332 -18.95 -23.53 20.23
C GLU A 332 -18.55 -23.42 21.71
N GLU A 333 -17.33 -23.84 22.04
CA GLU A 333 -16.83 -23.77 23.41
C GLU A 333 -16.23 -22.39 23.72
N SER A 334 -16.14 -22.09 25.03
CA SER A 334 -15.39 -20.93 25.50
C SER A 334 -13.90 -21.05 25.15
N ILE A 335 -13.27 -19.92 24.88
CA ILE A 335 -11.86 -19.83 24.50
C ILE A 335 -11.07 -18.99 25.50
N SER A 336 -9.87 -19.45 25.86
CA SER A 336 -8.94 -18.63 26.64
C SER A 336 -8.24 -17.64 25.73
N ILE A 337 -8.29 -16.37 26.10
CA ILE A 337 -7.68 -15.25 25.38
C ILE A 337 -6.71 -14.52 26.29
N SER A 338 -5.57 -14.13 25.74
CA SER A 338 -4.67 -13.13 26.33
C SER A 338 -4.46 -11.98 25.36
N THR A 339 -4.47 -10.75 25.87
CA THR A 339 -4.28 -9.54 25.08
C THR A 339 -3.15 -8.70 25.64
N LYS A 340 -2.40 -8.03 24.77
CA LYS A 340 -1.45 -6.96 25.13
C LYS A 340 -1.74 -5.74 24.27
N VAL A 341 -1.84 -4.57 24.86
CA VAL A 341 -2.02 -3.31 24.12
C VAL A 341 -0.86 -2.38 24.43
N TYR A 342 -0.16 -1.95 23.38
CA TYR A 342 0.96 -1.01 23.46
C TYR A 342 0.43 0.38 23.14
N TYR A 343 0.48 1.31 24.08
CA TYR A 343 -0.09 2.64 23.90
C TYR A 343 0.73 3.72 24.61
N ASN A 344 0.59 4.98 24.17
CA ASN A 344 1.15 6.14 24.86
C ASN A 344 0.17 7.31 24.83
N THR A 345 0.56 8.42 25.46
CA THR A 345 -0.23 9.67 25.49
C THR A 345 0.17 10.66 24.39
N GLU A 346 0.90 10.22 23.37
CA GLU A 346 1.26 11.06 22.22
C GLU A 346 0.01 11.28 21.37
N THR A 347 -0.49 12.52 21.36
CA THR A 347 -1.76 12.85 20.72
C THR A 347 -1.67 12.88 19.20
N ARG A 348 -2.80 12.64 18.53
CA ARG A 348 -2.91 12.80 17.08
C ARG A 348 -2.70 14.26 16.66
N ASP A 349 -1.89 14.47 15.63
CA ASP A 349 -1.90 15.73 14.88
C ASP A 349 -3.13 15.74 13.96
N LYS A 350 -4.21 16.40 14.40
CA LYS A 350 -5.50 16.40 13.67
C LYS A 350 -5.43 16.97 12.26
N GLN A 351 -4.42 17.81 11.97
CA GLN A 351 -4.27 18.42 10.65
C GLN A 351 -3.52 17.49 9.71
N ASN A 352 -2.52 16.79 10.22
CA ASN A 352 -1.58 16.02 9.42
C ASN A 352 -1.69 14.50 9.57
N GLU A 353 -2.49 13.97 10.47
CA GLU A 353 -2.67 12.53 10.68
C GLU A 353 -4.13 12.09 10.57
N GLY A 354 -4.36 10.90 10.04
CA GLY A 354 -5.66 10.21 10.10
C GLY A 354 -5.77 9.27 11.29
N LYS A 355 -6.97 8.73 11.50
CA LYS A 355 -7.23 7.59 12.39
C LYS A 355 -7.28 6.31 11.57
N LEU A 356 -6.86 5.18 12.14
CA LEU A 356 -6.89 3.88 11.46
C LEU A 356 -8.32 3.35 11.40
N TYR A 357 -8.72 2.85 10.24
CA TYR A 357 -9.94 2.11 10.01
C TYR A 357 -9.60 0.81 9.29
N ALA A 358 -10.44 -0.21 9.50
CA ALA A 358 -10.40 -1.44 8.74
C ALA A 358 -11.82 -1.81 8.29
N PHE A 359 -11.96 -2.15 7.01
CA PHE A 359 -13.23 -2.55 6.40
C PHE A 359 -13.14 -4.00 5.95
N TRP A 360 -14.06 -4.82 6.43
CA TRP A 360 -14.20 -6.22 6.01
C TRP A 360 -15.36 -6.35 5.05
N HIS A 361 -15.09 -6.97 3.91
CA HIS A 361 -16.07 -7.31 2.90
C HIS A 361 -15.97 -8.80 2.60
N ARG A 362 -17.11 -9.44 2.36
CA ARG A 362 -17.18 -10.78 1.79
C ARG A 362 -18.35 -10.84 0.84
N GLU A 363 -18.10 -11.36 -0.34
CA GLU A 363 -19.11 -11.52 -1.38
C GLU A 363 -18.95 -12.88 -2.02
N ILE A 364 -20.06 -13.62 -2.11
CA ILE A 364 -20.12 -14.90 -2.80
C ILE A 364 -20.76 -14.66 -4.14
N ASN A 365 -20.04 -15.05 -5.18
CA ASN A 365 -20.39 -14.91 -6.59
C ASN A 365 -20.73 -13.45 -6.93
N PRO A 366 -19.73 -12.54 -6.90
CA PRO A 366 -19.93 -11.15 -7.33
C PRO A 366 -20.56 -11.09 -8.72
N LYS A 367 -21.31 -10.02 -8.97
CA LYS A 367 -22.11 -9.90 -10.17
C LYS A 367 -21.22 -9.81 -11.42
N GLU A 368 -21.59 -10.54 -12.46
CA GLU A 368 -20.89 -10.50 -13.74
C GLU A 368 -20.78 -9.08 -14.31
N GLY A 369 -19.59 -8.73 -14.79
CA GLY A 369 -19.24 -7.40 -15.27
C GLY A 369 -18.90 -6.38 -14.18
N GLU A 370 -19.01 -6.73 -12.89
CA GLU A 370 -18.69 -5.85 -11.77
C GLU A 370 -17.42 -6.33 -11.04
N TYR A 371 -16.63 -5.39 -10.52
CA TYR A 371 -15.45 -5.71 -9.73
C TYR A 371 -15.89 -6.20 -8.35
N TYR A 372 -15.08 -7.05 -7.72
CA TYR A 372 -15.15 -7.21 -6.27
C TYR A 372 -14.50 -6.02 -5.60
N ASP A 373 -15.26 -5.27 -4.80
CA ASP A 373 -14.77 -4.06 -4.12
C ASP A 373 -13.95 -4.42 -2.86
N PHE A 374 -12.69 -3.97 -2.81
CA PHE A 374 -11.92 -3.94 -1.56
C PHE A 374 -12.35 -2.78 -0.66
N LEU A 375 -12.50 -1.59 -1.23
CA LEU A 375 -12.94 -0.39 -0.51
C LEU A 375 -13.49 0.67 -1.46
N SER A 376 -14.62 1.26 -1.10
CA SER A 376 -15.16 2.48 -1.72
C SER A 376 -15.51 3.48 -0.62
N ILE A 377 -14.83 4.64 -0.59
CA ILE A 377 -15.02 5.62 0.48
C ILE A 377 -14.79 7.06 0.03
N LYS A 378 -15.47 7.99 0.71
CA LYS A 378 -15.30 9.43 0.55
C LYS A 378 -14.61 10.03 1.78
N GLY A 379 -13.81 11.06 1.55
CA GLY A 379 -13.06 11.77 2.58
C GLY A 379 -11.61 11.99 2.16
N LYS A 380 -10.82 12.49 3.11
CA LYS A 380 -9.37 12.65 2.96
C LYS A 380 -8.67 11.56 3.76
N GLY A 381 -7.77 10.85 3.11
CA GLY A 381 -7.14 9.68 3.71
C GLY A 381 -6.01 9.07 2.91
N HIS A 382 -5.64 7.86 3.30
CA HIS A 382 -4.76 7.01 2.51
C HIS A 382 -4.98 5.53 2.81
N TYR A 383 -4.95 4.71 1.77
CA TYR A 383 -4.99 3.25 1.85
C TYR A 383 -3.61 2.67 2.18
N ILE A 384 -3.55 1.67 3.08
CA ILE A 384 -2.29 1.10 3.58
C ILE A 384 -2.21 -0.43 3.51
N GLY A 385 -3.25 -1.13 3.09
CA GLY A 385 -3.10 -2.56 2.78
C GLY A 385 -4.38 -3.33 2.61
N THR A 386 -4.22 -4.52 2.04
CA THR A 386 -5.29 -5.49 1.75
C THR A 386 -4.85 -6.86 2.25
N ILE A 387 -5.77 -7.57 2.90
CA ILE A 387 -5.74 -9.03 3.05
C ILE A 387 -6.89 -9.57 2.20
N HIS A 388 -6.70 -10.62 1.42
CA HIS A 388 -7.68 -11.16 0.51
C HIS A 388 -7.63 -12.68 0.50
N ASN A 389 -8.73 -13.33 0.87
CA ASN A 389 -8.95 -14.76 0.70
C ASN A 389 -9.87 -14.99 -0.50
N ALA A 390 -9.55 -16.04 -1.25
CA ALA A 390 -10.14 -16.30 -2.55
C ALA A 390 -10.43 -17.79 -2.71
N GLN A 391 -11.70 -18.13 -2.98
CA GLN A 391 -12.17 -19.50 -3.04
C GLN A 391 -13.11 -19.66 -4.25
N GLY A 392 -12.61 -20.27 -5.32
CA GLY A 392 -13.41 -20.62 -6.49
C GLY A 392 -14.58 -21.53 -6.14
N LEU A 393 -15.72 -21.35 -6.80
CA LEU A 393 -16.89 -22.21 -6.59
C LEU A 393 -16.81 -23.54 -7.35
N TYR A 394 -15.79 -23.70 -8.20
CA TYR A 394 -15.50 -24.92 -8.93
C TYR A 394 -14.11 -25.46 -8.54
N PRO A 395 -14.05 -26.63 -7.87
CA PRO A 395 -12.80 -27.31 -7.53
C PRO A 395 -11.86 -27.48 -8.73
N GLY A 396 -10.55 -27.38 -8.50
CA GLY A 396 -9.54 -27.62 -9.55
C GLY A 396 -9.36 -26.50 -10.57
N ASN A 397 -9.99 -25.33 -10.38
CA ASN A 397 -9.90 -24.20 -11.29
C ASN A 397 -9.49 -22.93 -10.54
N MET A 398 -8.37 -22.31 -10.93
CA MET A 398 -7.84 -21.07 -10.32
C MET A 398 -8.08 -19.80 -11.14
N VAL A 399 -8.78 -19.88 -12.28
CA VAL A 399 -8.94 -18.76 -13.22
C VAL A 399 -9.63 -17.55 -12.58
N PHE A 400 -10.40 -17.73 -11.50
CA PHE A 400 -10.95 -16.62 -10.73
C PHE A 400 -9.88 -15.63 -10.24
N PHE A 401 -8.63 -16.10 -10.07
CA PHE A 401 -7.49 -15.34 -9.55
C PHE A 401 -6.56 -14.79 -10.66
N GLU A 402 -7.05 -14.68 -11.90
CA GLU A 402 -6.35 -13.98 -12.99
C GLU A 402 -6.62 -12.46 -12.98
N GLY A 403 -7.66 -12.00 -12.29
CA GLY A 403 -8.22 -10.68 -12.52
C GLY A 403 -7.35 -9.50 -12.07
N ASP A 404 -7.43 -8.38 -12.80
CA ASP A 404 -6.68 -7.16 -12.53
C ASP A 404 -7.22 -6.35 -11.35
N ASP A 405 -6.31 -5.79 -10.54
CA ASP A 405 -6.67 -4.75 -9.58
C ASP A 405 -6.83 -3.39 -10.26
N SER A 406 -7.83 -2.62 -9.84
CA SER A 406 -8.06 -1.26 -10.33
C SER A 406 -8.25 -0.31 -9.17
N THR A 407 -7.53 0.82 -9.19
CA THR A 407 -7.65 1.87 -8.17
C THR A 407 -7.98 3.23 -8.78
N TYR A 408 -9.10 3.80 -8.33
CA TYR A 408 -9.53 5.16 -8.62
C TYR A 408 -9.27 6.05 -7.41
N VAL A 409 -8.60 7.17 -7.66
CA VAL A 409 -8.33 8.21 -6.66
C VAL A 409 -8.82 9.54 -7.20
N ASP A 410 -9.70 10.18 -6.42
CA ASP A 410 -10.26 11.51 -6.71
C ASP A 410 -10.81 11.62 -8.14
N GLY A 411 -11.62 10.64 -8.57
CA GLY A 411 -12.31 10.61 -9.86
C GLY A 411 -11.46 10.21 -11.08
N LYS A 412 -10.22 9.73 -10.89
CA LYS A 412 -9.38 9.21 -11.99
C LYS A 412 -8.78 7.85 -11.61
N MET A 413 -8.82 6.90 -12.55
CA MET A 413 -8.04 5.67 -12.45
C MET A 413 -6.55 6.01 -12.44
N ARG A 414 -5.86 5.60 -11.37
CA ARG A 414 -4.43 5.87 -11.17
C ARG A 414 -3.58 4.61 -11.26
N ILE A 415 -4.18 3.46 -10.97
CA ILE A 415 -3.52 2.16 -10.93
C ILE A 415 -4.41 1.15 -11.64
N HIS A 416 -3.79 0.36 -12.51
CA HIS A 416 -4.36 -0.83 -13.14
C HIS A 416 -3.32 -1.94 -13.06
N GLY A 417 -3.71 -3.09 -12.52
CA GLY A 417 -2.94 -4.30 -12.34
C GLY A 417 -2.63 -5.03 -13.64
N THR A 418 -2.25 -6.30 -13.51
CA THR A 418 -1.93 -7.23 -14.62
C THR A 418 -2.23 -8.69 -14.26
N GLY A 419 -2.90 -8.90 -13.13
CA GLY A 419 -3.08 -10.20 -12.48
C GLY A 419 -3.39 -10.08 -10.98
N SER A 420 -4.17 -11.01 -10.42
CA SER A 420 -4.47 -10.97 -8.98
C SER A 420 -3.26 -11.31 -8.14
N GLU A 421 -2.44 -12.28 -8.53
CA GLU A 421 -1.18 -12.56 -7.84
C GLU A 421 -0.17 -11.41 -8.00
N ASP A 422 -0.18 -10.76 -9.17
CA ASP A 422 0.73 -9.66 -9.51
C ASP A 422 0.54 -8.46 -8.57
N TYR A 423 -0.72 -8.18 -8.21
CA TYR A 423 -1.08 -7.17 -7.22
C TYR A 423 -0.31 -7.36 -5.90
N TYR A 424 -0.14 -8.61 -5.47
CA TYR A 424 0.57 -9.02 -4.25
C TYR A 424 2.08 -9.20 -4.44
N ASN A 425 2.66 -8.67 -5.54
CA ASN A 425 4.03 -8.93 -5.99
C ASN A 425 4.32 -10.40 -6.30
N GLY A 426 3.29 -11.20 -6.54
CA GLY A 426 3.39 -12.57 -6.98
C GLY A 426 3.81 -12.69 -8.43
N GLY A 427 3.53 -13.87 -8.97
CA GLY A 427 3.58 -14.15 -10.40
C GLY A 427 3.47 -15.64 -10.64
N TRP A 428 2.92 -16.04 -11.78
CA TRP A 428 2.90 -17.42 -12.25
C TRP A 428 2.23 -18.38 -11.25
N TYR A 429 0.96 -18.15 -10.92
CA TYR A 429 0.26 -18.89 -9.85
C TYR A 429 0.14 -20.40 -10.03
N ASP A 430 0.21 -20.91 -11.27
CA ASP A 430 0.16 -22.35 -11.55
C ASP A 430 1.54 -23.00 -11.76
N LEU A 431 2.64 -22.28 -11.53
CA LEU A 431 3.99 -22.83 -11.67
C LEU A 431 4.62 -23.26 -10.33
N PRO A 432 5.27 -24.44 -10.27
CA PRO A 432 5.99 -24.88 -9.07
C PRO A 432 7.06 -23.89 -8.59
N GLY A 433 7.03 -23.58 -7.29
CA GLY A 433 8.01 -22.70 -6.64
C GLY A 433 7.75 -21.21 -6.86
N LYS A 434 6.58 -20.85 -7.41
CA LYS A 434 6.14 -19.48 -7.66
C LYS A 434 5.08 -19.08 -6.64
N TRP A 435 3.88 -18.67 -7.05
CA TRP A 435 2.80 -18.33 -6.13
C TRP A 435 2.08 -19.56 -5.51
N ASN A 436 2.34 -20.76 -6.03
CA ASN A 436 1.64 -22.00 -5.71
C ASN A 436 1.88 -22.58 -4.28
N ALA A 437 2.27 -21.77 -3.30
CA ALA A 437 2.39 -22.16 -1.89
C ALA A 437 2.33 -20.95 -0.95
N ALA A 438 1.80 -21.15 0.26
CA ALA A 438 1.80 -20.15 1.32
C ALA A 438 3.22 -19.67 1.63
N LYS A 439 3.44 -18.36 1.55
CA LYS A 439 4.72 -17.72 1.88
C LYS A 439 4.50 -16.25 2.16
N SER A 440 4.99 -15.81 3.32
CA SER A 440 5.00 -14.40 3.70
C SER A 440 6.35 -13.74 3.43
N LEU A 441 6.30 -12.48 3.02
CA LEU A 441 7.41 -11.54 2.88
C LEU A 441 7.08 -10.29 3.74
N PRO A 442 8.03 -9.35 3.95
CA PRO A 442 7.84 -8.25 4.90
C PRO A 442 6.55 -7.43 4.71
N LEU A 443 6.12 -7.22 3.46
CA LEU A 443 4.96 -6.40 3.13
C LEU A 443 3.90 -7.12 2.29
N HIS A 444 4.13 -8.35 1.85
CA HIS A 444 3.20 -9.06 0.98
C HIS A 444 3.40 -10.58 1.07
N GLY A 445 2.50 -11.35 0.47
CA GLY A 445 2.66 -12.80 0.39
C GLY A 445 1.41 -13.53 -0.05
N CYS A 446 1.57 -14.84 -0.23
CA CYS A 446 0.51 -15.79 -0.53
C CYS A 446 0.05 -16.43 0.79
N LEU A 447 -1.25 -16.40 1.07
CA LEU A 447 -1.86 -16.95 2.28
C LEU A 447 -2.00 -18.48 2.21
N ASP A 448 -2.41 -18.98 1.05
CA ASP A 448 -2.60 -20.41 0.78
C ASP A 448 -2.63 -20.64 -0.74
N TYR A 449 -2.38 -21.87 -1.16
CA TYR A 449 -2.68 -22.33 -2.50
C TYR A 449 -3.09 -23.80 -2.45
N HIS A 450 -4.33 -24.08 -2.84
CA HIS A 450 -4.92 -25.41 -2.78
C HIS A 450 -5.79 -25.67 -4.01
N LEU A 451 -5.18 -26.15 -5.09
CA LEU A 451 -5.83 -26.38 -6.40
C LEU A 451 -7.10 -27.23 -6.31
N GLU A 452 -7.06 -28.38 -5.62
CA GLU A 452 -8.23 -29.26 -5.50
C GLU A 452 -9.41 -28.58 -4.82
N ALA A 453 -9.15 -27.63 -3.93
CA ALA A 453 -10.19 -26.87 -3.28
C ALA A 453 -10.57 -25.63 -4.11
N ALA A 454 -9.75 -25.21 -5.08
CA ALA A 454 -9.80 -23.91 -5.75
C ALA A 454 -9.62 -22.75 -4.77
N ARG A 455 -8.68 -22.87 -3.81
CA ARG A 455 -8.44 -21.86 -2.77
C ARG A 455 -7.08 -21.20 -2.91
N THR A 456 -7.03 -19.89 -2.81
CA THR A 456 -5.80 -19.12 -2.63
C THR A 456 -6.09 -17.81 -1.88
N GLY A 457 -5.13 -16.89 -1.87
CA GLY A 457 -5.29 -15.59 -1.25
C GLY A 457 -3.96 -14.89 -1.10
N GLY A 458 -4.00 -13.58 -0.93
CA GLY A 458 -2.82 -12.74 -0.82
C GLY A 458 -2.98 -11.65 0.21
N PHE A 459 -1.86 -11.06 0.62
CA PHE A 459 -1.87 -9.81 1.33
C PHE A 459 -0.80 -8.86 0.77
N ARG A 460 -1.06 -7.56 0.87
CA ARG A 460 -0.08 -6.51 0.57
C ARG A 460 -0.32 -5.30 1.46
N PHE A 461 0.73 -4.79 2.08
CA PHE A 461 0.76 -3.58 2.89
C PHE A 461 1.68 -2.54 2.24
N TYR A 462 1.31 -1.27 2.41
CA TYR A 462 2.00 -0.14 1.80
C TYR A 462 2.71 0.69 2.87
N THR A 463 3.93 1.11 2.56
CA THR A 463 4.71 2.01 3.44
C THR A 463 4.98 3.33 2.72
N THR A 464 6.04 3.37 1.92
CA THR A 464 6.41 4.52 1.09
C THR A 464 5.51 4.68 -0.14
N ASP A 465 4.76 3.64 -0.51
CA ASP A 465 3.83 3.57 -1.63
C ASP A 465 2.35 3.64 -1.22
N LYS A 466 2.03 4.09 0.00
CA LYS A 466 0.61 4.24 0.44
C LYS A 466 -0.20 5.17 -0.46
N LEU A 467 -1.46 4.81 -0.68
CA LEU A 467 -2.30 5.45 -1.70
C LEU A 467 -3.10 6.60 -1.09
N SER A 468 -2.58 7.82 -1.18
CA SER A 468 -3.24 9.02 -0.67
C SER A 468 -4.36 9.51 -1.57
N PHE A 469 -5.44 10.01 -0.95
CA PHE A 469 -6.61 10.56 -1.62
C PHE A 469 -7.15 11.77 -0.84
N GLU A 470 -7.70 12.76 -1.55
CA GLU A 470 -8.17 14.02 -0.95
C GLU A 470 -9.69 14.10 -0.82
N LYS A 471 -10.42 13.36 -1.65
CA LYS A 471 -11.88 13.41 -1.76
C LYS A 471 -12.52 12.03 -1.75
N GLU A 472 -11.97 11.08 -2.50
CA GLU A 472 -12.53 9.73 -2.61
C GLU A 472 -11.49 8.71 -3.06
N PHE A 473 -11.75 7.46 -2.66
CA PHE A 473 -10.95 6.30 -2.99
C PHE A 473 -11.87 5.15 -3.35
N HIS A 474 -11.57 4.48 -4.46
CA HIS A 474 -12.15 3.21 -4.82
C HIS A 474 -11.03 2.25 -5.24
N MET A 475 -11.08 1.03 -4.73
CA MET A 475 -10.24 -0.05 -5.19
C MET A 475 -11.06 -1.34 -5.26
N GLY A 476 -10.95 -2.03 -6.40
CA GLY A 476 -11.54 -3.34 -6.61
C GLY A 476 -10.60 -4.24 -7.39
N ILE A 477 -11.00 -5.50 -7.55
CA ILE A 477 -10.28 -6.50 -8.31
C ILE A 477 -11.25 -7.29 -9.18
N GLU A 478 -10.79 -7.66 -10.36
CA GLU A 478 -11.55 -8.51 -11.26
C GLU A 478 -11.58 -9.96 -10.76
N HIS A 479 -12.55 -10.73 -11.25
CA HIS A 479 -12.63 -12.17 -10.97
C HIS A 479 -12.77 -12.97 -12.26
N GLY A 480 -11.66 -13.55 -12.69
CA GLY A 480 -11.51 -14.15 -14.02
C GLY A 480 -10.53 -13.38 -14.91
N MET A 481 -10.29 -13.91 -16.11
CA MET A 481 -9.42 -13.29 -17.11
C MET A 481 -10.01 -12.02 -17.73
N GLU A 482 -11.32 -12.02 -18.01
CA GLU A 482 -12.00 -10.91 -18.68
C GLU A 482 -13.46 -10.84 -18.22
N GLY A 483 -13.99 -9.60 -18.17
CA GLY A 483 -15.43 -9.34 -18.00
C GLY A 483 -16.03 -9.75 -16.66
N ASN A 484 -15.21 -10.08 -15.64
CA ASN A 484 -15.68 -10.47 -14.30
C ASN A 484 -16.66 -11.66 -14.34
N THR A 485 -16.28 -12.72 -15.05
CA THR A 485 -17.19 -13.82 -15.39
C THR A 485 -17.08 -15.05 -14.49
N HIS A 486 -16.08 -15.11 -13.59
CA HIS A 486 -15.78 -16.34 -12.85
C HIS A 486 -16.43 -16.38 -11.47
N PRO A 487 -17.26 -17.39 -11.15
CA PRO A 487 -17.88 -17.53 -9.84
C PRO A 487 -16.88 -17.79 -8.72
N VAL A 488 -16.90 -16.94 -7.68
CA VAL A 488 -15.92 -16.98 -6.60
C VAL A 488 -16.48 -16.49 -5.27
N ASP A 489 -15.98 -17.01 -4.16
CA ASP A 489 -16.18 -16.49 -2.80
C ASP A 489 -14.93 -15.71 -2.39
N TYR A 490 -15.05 -14.38 -2.37
CA TYR A 490 -13.99 -13.46 -1.98
C TYR A 490 -14.29 -12.85 -0.62
N SER A 491 -13.29 -12.82 0.26
CA SER A 491 -13.31 -12.01 1.47
C SER A 491 -12.04 -11.17 1.57
N SER A 492 -12.18 -9.93 2.03
CA SER A 492 -11.05 -9.02 2.14
C SER A 492 -11.13 -8.11 3.34
N VAL A 493 -9.95 -7.70 3.82
CA VAL A 493 -9.80 -6.62 4.79
C VAL A 493 -8.98 -5.50 4.18
N ALA A 494 -9.60 -4.33 4.04
CA ALA A 494 -8.97 -3.09 3.64
C ALA A 494 -8.53 -2.29 4.87
N PHE A 495 -7.28 -1.87 4.92
CA PHE A 495 -6.72 -1.01 5.97
C PHE A 495 -6.46 0.38 5.43
N TYR A 496 -6.94 1.42 6.10
CA TYR A 496 -6.81 2.78 5.62
C TYR A 496 -6.87 3.78 6.78
N TYR A 497 -6.37 5.00 6.54
CA TYR A 497 -6.53 6.12 7.45
C TYR A 497 -7.49 7.15 6.87
N LEU A 498 -8.37 7.70 7.72
CA LEU A 498 -9.22 8.84 7.38
C LEU A 498 -9.04 9.98 8.36
N LYS A 499 -9.27 11.21 7.87
CA LYS A 499 -9.29 12.41 8.71
C LYS A 499 -10.46 12.43 9.69
N LYS A 500 -11.63 11.99 9.23
CA LYS A 500 -12.89 11.88 9.96
C LYS A 500 -13.85 11.02 9.16
#